data_AF-N8ZKV3-F1
#
_entry.id   AF-N8ZKV3-F1
#
_cell.length_a   1.000
_cell.length_b   1.000
_cell.length_c   1.000
_cell.angle_alpha   90.00
_cell.angle_beta   90.00
_cell.angle_gamma   90.00
#
_symmetry.space_group_name_H-M   'P 1'
#
loop_
_entity.id
_entity.type
_entity.pdbx_description
1 polymer ?
#
loop_
_entity_poly.entity_id
_entity_poly.type
_entity_poly.pdbx_seq_one_letter_code
_entity_poly.pdbx_strand_id
1 'polypeptide(L)'
;MKEMFGLSSETYHVHQESLKHLAIIDVAPHLDIQSLACDVVVLLACEQNQYKDSIIYLKEPNILKQTRLKTRFAFQTNGFLFDFFGSFIKKVRSTRQNFSSENYRILLTDIIDHQLERNIKTPETAYNWTNRRWRLDEDKRQERYDKLYHSFQENGYDFNYPMHIMLCRSMGVKDKLNQGHHRIMFCKMLNIDEVSTKFISSAYMPPIFQSFFKKFIQLIHYKQV
;
A
#
# COMPACT_ATOMS: atom_id res chain seq x y z
N MET A 1 -26.68 -10.08 -3.84
CA MET A 1 -25.38 -10.25 -4.53
C MET A 1 -24.35 -10.58 -3.47
N LYS A 2 -23.58 -11.66 -3.63
CA LYS A 2 -22.50 -12.02 -2.69
C LYS A 2 -21.41 -10.94 -2.77
N GLU A 3 -21.00 -10.40 -1.62
CA GLU A 3 -19.92 -9.42 -1.57
C GLU A 3 -18.59 -10.11 -1.88
N MET A 4 -17.85 -9.53 -2.83
CA MET A 4 -16.56 -10.03 -3.27
C MET A 4 -15.48 -9.16 -2.66
N PHE A 5 -14.44 -9.77 -2.08
CA PHE A 5 -13.29 -9.04 -1.57
C PHE A 5 -12.18 -9.01 -2.62
N GLY A 6 -11.53 -7.86 -2.71
CA GLY A 6 -10.24 -7.70 -3.35
C GLY A 6 -9.14 -8.06 -2.37
N LEU A 7 -8.02 -8.55 -2.88
CA LEU A 7 -6.80 -8.77 -2.11
C LEU A 7 -5.70 -7.86 -2.62
N SER A 8 -4.84 -7.40 -1.72
CA SER A 8 -3.54 -6.83 -2.07
C SER A 8 -2.83 -7.77 -3.03
N SER A 9 -2.05 -7.24 -3.96
CA SER A 9 -1.28 -8.10 -4.86
C SER A 9 -0.07 -8.72 -4.17
N GLU A 10 0.53 -7.97 -3.25
CA GLU A 10 1.74 -8.36 -2.53
C GLU A 10 1.44 -8.80 -1.09
N THR A 11 2.42 -9.48 -0.50
CA THR A 11 2.49 -9.83 0.92
C THR A 11 3.49 -8.91 1.62
N TYR A 12 3.11 -8.40 2.79
CA TYR A 12 3.89 -7.44 3.56
C TYR A 12 4.32 -8.03 4.91
N HIS A 13 5.54 -7.76 5.36
CA HIS A 13 6.05 -8.17 6.68
C HIS A 13 5.68 -7.12 7.72
N VAL A 14 4.45 -7.24 8.24
CA VAL A 14 3.87 -6.28 9.19
C VAL A 14 4.37 -6.57 10.61
N HIS A 15 4.73 -5.52 11.34
CA HIS A 15 5.12 -5.62 12.75
C HIS A 15 3.91 -5.97 13.62
N GLN A 16 4.09 -6.88 14.59
CA GLN A 16 2.99 -7.33 15.47
C GLN A 16 2.24 -6.21 16.19
N GLU A 17 2.94 -5.13 16.54
CA GLU A 17 2.37 -3.95 17.21
C GLU A 17 1.28 -3.26 16.37
N SER A 18 1.32 -3.41 15.04
CA SER A 18 0.28 -2.90 14.14
C SER A 18 -0.93 -3.84 14.02
N LEU A 19 -0.87 -5.04 14.59
CA LEU A 19 -1.89 -6.08 14.44
C LEU A 19 -2.57 -6.45 15.77
N LYS A 20 -1.86 -6.37 16.89
CA LYS A 20 -2.34 -6.88 18.19
C LYS A 20 -3.62 -6.23 18.73
N HIS A 21 -3.92 -5.01 18.29
CA HIS A 21 -5.11 -4.25 18.71
C HIS A 21 -6.31 -4.45 17.77
N LEU A 22 -6.11 -5.10 16.62
CA LEU A 22 -7.18 -5.34 15.67
C LEU A 22 -8.13 -6.40 16.20
N ALA A 23 -9.43 -6.17 16.01
CA ALA A 23 -10.44 -7.17 16.31
C ALA A 23 -10.28 -8.38 15.37
N ILE A 24 -10.42 -9.58 15.92
CA ILE A 24 -10.53 -10.80 15.11
C ILE A 24 -12.01 -11.02 14.86
N ILE A 25 -12.40 -11.09 13.58
CA ILE A 25 -13.78 -11.29 13.16
C ILE A 25 -13.87 -12.53 12.29
N ASP A 26 -14.91 -13.33 12.50
CA ASP A 26 -15.23 -14.44 11.62
C ASP A 26 -16.03 -13.92 10.44
N VAL A 27 -15.33 -13.62 9.35
CA VAL A 27 -15.95 -13.28 8.08
C VAL A 27 -15.83 -14.53 7.23
N ALA A 28 -16.95 -15.15 6.86
CA ALA A 28 -16.96 -16.30 5.95
C ALA A 28 -16.27 -15.92 4.64
N PRO A 29 -14.98 -16.24 4.43
CA PRO A 29 -14.27 -15.69 3.30
C PRO A 29 -14.66 -16.54 2.11
N HIS A 30 -15.21 -15.92 1.07
CA HIS A 30 -15.18 -16.50 -0.28
C HIS A 30 -13.78 -16.43 -0.90
N LEU A 31 -12.79 -16.06 -0.10
CA LEU A 31 -11.39 -16.08 -0.44
C LEU A 31 -10.85 -17.48 -0.16
N ASP A 32 -10.20 -18.07 -1.14
CA ASP A 32 -9.36 -19.25 -0.91
C ASP A 32 -8.09 -18.81 -0.16
N ILE A 33 -8.24 -18.60 1.14
CA ILE A 33 -7.14 -18.08 1.98
C ILE A 33 -6.06 -19.14 2.18
N GLN A 34 -6.41 -20.43 2.12
CA GLN A 34 -5.46 -21.52 2.33
C GLN A 34 -4.39 -21.61 1.24
N SER A 35 -4.68 -21.13 0.03
CA SER A 35 -3.67 -21.03 -1.04
C SER A 35 -2.78 -19.78 -0.93
N LEU A 36 -3.06 -18.86 -0.02
CA LEU A 36 -2.23 -17.68 0.20
C LEU A 36 -1.03 -18.04 1.08
N ALA A 37 0.18 -17.77 0.58
CA ALA A 37 1.42 -17.90 1.34
C ALA A 37 1.58 -16.74 2.35
N CYS A 38 0.65 -16.64 3.31
CA CYS A 38 0.63 -15.61 4.35
C CYS A 38 0.21 -16.17 5.72
N ASP A 39 0.54 -15.41 6.76
CA ASP A 39 0.28 -15.71 8.16
C ASP A 39 -1.03 -15.06 8.63
N VAL A 40 -1.35 -13.87 8.10
CA VAL A 40 -2.49 -13.05 8.51
C VAL A 40 -3.16 -12.42 7.28
N VAL A 41 -4.50 -12.35 7.30
CA VAL A 41 -5.25 -11.49 6.39
C VAL A 41 -6.02 -10.44 7.19
N VAL A 42 -5.79 -9.17 6.87
CA VAL A 42 -6.49 -8.02 7.45
C VAL A 42 -7.51 -7.50 6.46
N LEU A 43 -8.78 -7.43 6.85
CA LEU A 43 -9.81 -6.71 6.13
C LEU A 43 -9.72 -5.23 6.48
N LEU A 44 -9.47 -4.40 5.48
CA LEU A 44 -9.48 -2.94 5.63
C LEU A 44 -10.88 -2.43 5.99
N ALA A 45 -10.92 -1.30 6.70
CA ALA A 45 -12.13 -0.59 7.12
C ALA A 45 -13.19 -0.53 6.01
N CYS A 46 -14.36 -1.07 6.27
CA CYS A 46 -15.51 -1.12 5.38
C CYS A 46 -16.80 -1.24 6.21
N GLU A 47 -17.96 -1.28 5.55
CA GLU A 47 -19.24 -1.36 6.28
C GLU A 47 -19.33 -2.61 7.17
N GLN A 48 -18.80 -3.74 6.71
CA GLN A 48 -18.89 -5.03 7.41
C GLN A 48 -18.12 -5.09 8.72
N ASN A 49 -17.01 -4.34 8.84
CA ASN A 49 -16.19 -4.27 10.06
C ASN A 49 -16.34 -2.91 10.76
N GLN A 50 -17.48 -2.25 10.59
CA GLN A 50 -17.81 -0.99 11.25
C GLN A 50 -16.78 0.12 11.00
N TYR A 51 -16.23 0.15 9.77
CA TYR A 51 -15.21 1.09 9.33
C TYR A 51 -13.91 1.03 10.15
N LYS A 52 -13.57 -0.16 10.69
CA LYS A 52 -12.31 -0.42 11.40
C LYS A 52 -11.61 -1.64 10.83
N ASP A 53 -10.31 -1.53 10.59
CA ASP A 53 -9.49 -2.66 10.16
C ASP A 53 -9.62 -3.83 11.14
N SER A 54 -9.73 -5.04 10.61
CA SER A 54 -9.96 -6.25 11.42
C SER A 54 -9.24 -7.46 10.81
N ILE A 55 -8.81 -8.39 11.64
CA ILE A 55 -8.20 -9.65 11.21
C ILE A 55 -9.32 -10.62 10.84
N ILE A 56 -9.28 -11.15 9.62
CA ILE A 56 -10.22 -12.15 9.09
C ILE A 56 -9.60 -13.54 8.93
N TYR A 57 -8.28 -13.64 9.10
CA TYR A 57 -7.57 -14.91 9.06
C TYR A 57 -6.29 -14.85 9.87
N LEU A 58 -6.05 -15.93 10.61
CA LEU A 58 -4.79 -16.27 11.25
C LEU A 58 -4.45 -17.70 10.84
N LYS A 59 -3.22 -17.92 10.38
CA LYS A 59 -2.73 -19.26 10.07
C LYS A 59 -2.75 -20.17 11.30
N GLU A 60 -2.44 -19.60 12.46
CA GLU A 60 -2.47 -20.30 13.75
C GLU A 60 -2.74 -19.28 14.88
N PRO A 61 -3.44 -19.66 15.97
CA PRO A 61 -3.88 -18.71 17.00
C PRO A 61 -2.74 -17.94 17.70
N ASN A 62 -1.57 -18.55 17.84
CA ASN A 62 -0.43 -17.98 18.56
C ASN A 62 0.52 -17.16 17.67
N ILE A 63 0.21 -17.00 16.38
CA ILE A 63 1.14 -16.38 15.41
C ILE A 63 1.42 -14.91 15.73
N LEU A 64 0.49 -14.22 16.38
CA LEU A 64 0.61 -12.81 16.79
C LEU A 64 1.72 -12.54 17.83
N LYS A 65 2.40 -13.58 18.33
CA LYS A 65 3.60 -13.45 19.18
C LYS A 65 4.89 -13.24 18.39
N GLN A 66 4.89 -13.50 17.09
CA GLN A 66 6.04 -13.27 16.22
C GLN A 66 6.20 -11.78 15.95
N THR A 67 7.44 -11.26 15.96
CA THR A 67 7.69 -9.82 15.73
C THR A 67 7.17 -9.34 14.38
N ARG A 68 7.25 -10.19 13.35
CA ARG A 68 6.88 -9.88 11.96
C ARG A 68 5.98 -10.98 11.42
N LEU A 69 4.89 -10.59 10.78
CA LEU A 69 3.93 -11.51 10.20
C LEU A 69 3.72 -11.21 8.72
N LYS A 70 3.75 -12.24 7.88
CA LYS A 70 3.42 -12.13 6.46
C LYS A 70 1.93 -11.84 6.32
N THR A 71 1.59 -10.61 5.96
CA THR A 71 0.24 -10.09 5.99
C THR A 71 -0.25 -9.74 4.59
N ARG A 72 -1.50 -10.13 4.30
CA ARG A 72 -2.25 -9.69 3.13
C ARG A 72 -3.37 -8.76 3.56
N PHE A 73 -3.72 -7.82 2.69
CA PHE A 73 -4.81 -6.88 2.95
C PHE A 73 -5.99 -7.18 2.03
N ALA A 74 -7.14 -7.49 2.61
CA ALA A 74 -8.42 -7.64 1.92
C ALA A 74 -9.19 -6.32 1.96
N PHE A 75 -10.04 -6.07 0.97
CA PHE A 75 -10.89 -4.89 0.93
C PHE A 75 -12.19 -5.13 0.17
N GLN A 76 -13.26 -4.42 0.54
CA GLN A 76 -14.56 -4.51 -0.12
C GLN A 76 -14.46 -3.97 -1.56
N THR A 77 -15.05 -4.71 -2.51
CA THR A 77 -15.11 -4.30 -3.92
C THR A 77 -16.46 -3.64 -4.22
N ASN A 78 -16.51 -2.82 -5.28
CA ASN A 78 -17.68 -2.00 -5.60
C ASN A 78 -18.52 -2.58 -6.76
N GLY A 79 -18.26 -3.83 -7.16
CA GLY A 79 -18.99 -4.56 -8.19
C GLY A 79 -18.31 -4.50 -9.57
N PHE A 80 -18.58 -5.53 -10.38
CA PHE A 80 -17.83 -5.83 -11.61
C PHE A 80 -17.58 -4.65 -12.56
N LEU A 81 -18.62 -3.86 -12.89
CA LEU A 81 -18.49 -2.76 -13.84
C LEU A 81 -17.58 -1.65 -13.30
N PHE A 82 -17.76 -1.26 -12.04
CA PHE A 82 -16.91 -0.25 -11.42
C PHE A 82 -15.47 -0.75 -11.30
N ASP A 83 -15.30 -1.98 -10.88
CA ASP A 83 -14.01 -2.63 -10.66
C ASP A 83 -13.20 -2.78 -11.96
N PHE A 84 -13.84 -3.17 -13.05
CA PHE A 84 -13.20 -3.26 -14.36
C PHE A 84 -12.84 -1.88 -14.92
N PHE A 85 -13.81 -0.97 -15.09
CA PHE A 85 -13.55 0.34 -15.72
C PHE A 85 -12.76 1.29 -14.82
N GLY A 86 -13.01 1.24 -13.51
CA GLY A 86 -12.29 2.03 -12.50
C GLY A 86 -10.81 1.67 -12.41
N SER A 87 -10.43 0.45 -12.78
CA SER A 87 -9.02 0.04 -12.88
C SER A 87 -8.23 0.81 -13.95
N PHE A 88 -8.90 1.36 -14.97
CA PHE A 88 -8.28 2.14 -16.05
C PHE A 88 -8.47 3.64 -15.91
N ILE A 89 -9.58 4.09 -15.33
CA ILE A 89 -9.94 5.51 -15.30
C ILE A 89 -9.47 6.16 -13.99
N LYS A 90 -8.41 6.96 -14.07
CA LYS A 90 -7.82 7.67 -12.90
C LYS A 90 -8.86 8.48 -12.11
N LYS A 91 -9.77 9.19 -12.80
CA LYS A 91 -10.80 10.04 -12.15
C LYS A 91 -11.76 9.22 -11.30
N VAL A 92 -12.19 8.07 -11.79
CA VAL A 92 -13.09 7.13 -11.08
C VAL A 92 -12.37 6.53 -9.87
N ARG A 93 -11.10 6.14 -10.04
CA ARG A 93 -10.28 5.61 -8.95
C ARG A 93 -9.96 6.66 -7.87
N SER A 94 -9.91 7.94 -8.22
CA SER A 94 -9.67 9.02 -7.25
C SER A 94 -10.90 9.43 -6.45
N THR A 95 -12.10 9.20 -6.96
CA THR A 95 -13.34 9.61 -6.27
C THR A 95 -13.80 8.61 -5.22
N ARG A 96 -13.45 7.32 -5.36
CA ARG A 96 -13.81 6.28 -4.40
C ARG A 96 -12.55 5.61 -3.89
N GLN A 97 -11.93 6.24 -2.89
CA GLN A 97 -10.80 5.66 -2.17
C GLN A 97 -11.25 5.26 -0.79
N ASN A 98 -10.90 4.05 -0.40
CA ASN A 98 -11.08 3.56 0.94
C ASN A 98 -9.71 3.50 1.62
N PHE A 99 -9.61 4.09 2.80
CA PHE A 99 -8.36 4.12 3.57
C PHE A 99 -8.46 3.11 4.71
N SER A 100 -7.35 2.45 5.00
CA SER A 100 -7.22 1.68 6.25
C SER A 100 -7.49 2.58 7.45
N SER A 101 -8.14 2.06 8.49
CA SER A 101 -8.33 2.84 9.72
C SER A 101 -7.00 3.01 10.47
N GLU A 102 -6.12 2.02 10.36
CA GLU A 102 -4.84 1.96 11.07
C GLU A 102 -3.64 2.28 10.18
N ASN A 103 -2.52 2.56 10.84
CA ASN A 103 -1.19 2.63 10.24
C ASN A 103 -0.42 1.33 10.53
N TYR A 104 0.23 0.80 9.50
CA TYR A 104 0.95 -0.46 9.54
C TYR A 104 2.44 -0.22 9.41
N ARG A 105 3.20 -0.72 10.37
CA ARG A 105 4.66 -0.76 10.29
C ARG A 105 5.07 -1.96 9.46
N ILE A 106 5.73 -1.72 8.32
CA ILE A 106 6.20 -2.77 7.39
C ILE A 106 7.70 -2.64 7.16
N LEU A 107 8.31 -3.69 6.61
CA LEU A 107 9.70 -3.60 6.16
C LEU A 107 9.79 -2.72 4.92
N LEU A 108 10.83 -1.91 4.83
CA LEU A 108 11.13 -1.10 3.65
C LEU A 108 11.41 -2.01 2.44
N THR A 109 12.02 -3.18 2.66
CA THR A 109 12.29 -4.18 1.62
C THR A 109 11.01 -4.63 0.91
N ASP A 110 9.87 -4.72 1.60
CA ASP A 110 8.58 -5.03 0.94
C ASP A 110 8.21 -4.00 -0.13
N ILE A 111 8.59 -2.73 0.04
CA ILE A 111 8.34 -1.70 -0.96
C ILE A 111 9.33 -1.80 -2.12
N ILE A 112 10.60 -2.06 -1.81
CA ILE A 112 11.71 -2.08 -2.77
C ILE A 112 11.63 -3.33 -3.65
N ASP A 113 11.57 -4.51 -3.05
CA ASP A 113 11.64 -5.81 -3.74
C ASP A 113 10.43 -6.03 -4.65
N HIS A 114 9.25 -5.59 -4.19
CA HIS A 114 8.01 -5.65 -4.99
C HIS A 114 7.91 -4.53 -6.04
N GLN A 115 8.87 -3.60 -6.06
CA GLN A 115 8.93 -2.46 -6.98
C GLN A 115 7.63 -1.61 -6.94
N LEU A 116 7.20 -1.26 -5.72
CA LEU A 116 5.99 -0.46 -5.53
C LEU A 116 6.23 1.01 -5.86
N GLU A 117 7.48 1.46 -5.73
CA GLU A 117 7.89 2.82 -6.05
C GLU A 117 7.61 3.19 -7.50
N ARG A 118 7.25 4.46 -7.67
CA ARG A 118 7.13 5.12 -8.96
C ARG A 118 7.97 6.38 -8.88
N ASN A 119 8.57 6.80 -9.99
CA ASN A 119 9.37 8.03 -10.05
C ASN A 119 10.39 8.11 -8.89
N ILE A 120 11.31 7.14 -8.84
CA ILE A 120 12.35 7.06 -7.80
C ILE A 120 13.03 8.43 -7.67
N LYS A 121 13.05 8.94 -6.44
CA LYS A 121 13.64 10.24 -6.13
C LYS A 121 15.09 10.04 -5.72
N THR A 122 15.93 10.93 -6.21
CA THR A 122 17.34 11.10 -5.87
C THR A 122 17.54 12.51 -5.33
N PRO A 123 18.66 12.83 -4.66
CA PRO A 123 18.94 14.18 -4.20
C PRO A 123 18.81 15.25 -5.31
N GLU A 124 19.21 14.90 -6.54
CA GLU A 124 19.16 15.78 -7.72
C GLU A 124 17.73 15.95 -8.25
N THR A 125 16.86 14.94 -8.08
CA THR A 125 15.49 14.94 -8.64
C THR A 125 14.40 15.15 -7.58
N ALA A 126 14.79 15.28 -6.31
CA ALA A 126 13.92 15.58 -5.19
C ALA A 126 13.31 16.98 -5.35
N TYR A 127 12.03 17.11 -5.05
CA TYR A 127 11.23 18.34 -5.20
C TYR A 127 11.30 18.99 -6.59
N ASN A 128 11.71 18.23 -7.61
CA ASN A 128 11.64 18.66 -8.99
C ASN A 128 10.27 18.27 -9.57
N TRP A 129 9.35 19.24 -9.61
CA TRP A 129 8.02 19.07 -10.20
C TRP A 129 8.03 19.54 -11.65
N THR A 130 7.54 18.66 -12.54
CA THR A 130 7.38 18.96 -13.98
C THR A 130 6.29 20.00 -14.26
N ASN A 131 5.30 20.11 -13.37
CA ASN A 131 4.23 21.10 -13.51
C ASN A 131 4.73 22.49 -13.06
N ARG A 132 4.75 23.44 -14.01
CA ARG A 132 5.17 24.84 -13.78
C ARG A 132 4.49 25.50 -12.59
N ARG A 133 3.22 25.20 -12.29
CA ARG A 133 2.49 25.79 -11.16
C ARG A 133 3.08 25.40 -9.79
N TRP A 134 3.73 24.24 -9.72
CA TRP A 134 4.27 23.66 -8.48
C TRP A 134 5.79 23.60 -8.49
N ARG A 135 6.43 24.12 -9.55
CA ARG A 135 7.88 24.15 -9.67
C ARG A 135 8.43 25.12 -8.63
N LEU A 136 9.38 24.65 -7.82
CA LEU A 136 10.12 25.50 -6.90
C LEU A 136 11.36 26.05 -7.58
N ASP A 137 11.79 27.21 -7.09
CA ASP A 137 13.13 27.74 -7.31
C ASP A 137 14.15 26.80 -6.66
N GLU A 138 15.38 26.79 -7.19
CA GLU A 138 16.43 25.84 -6.78
C GLU A 138 16.77 25.96 -5.29
N ASP A 139 16.88 27.19 -4.77
CA ASP A 139 17.17 27.43 -3.35
C ASP A 139 16.09 26.85 -2.43
N LYS A 140 14.81 27.02 -2.79
CA LYS A 140 13.68 26.45 -2.03
C LYS A 140 13.61 24.93 -2.15
N ARG A 141 14.06 24.38 -3.28
CA ARG A 141 14.16 22.94 -3.51
C ARG A 141 15.20 22.35 -2.54
N GLN A 142 16.37 22.98 -2.48
CA GLN A 142 17.47 22.60 -1.62
C GLN A 142 17.09 22.76 -0.13
N GLU A 143 16.49 23.89 0.25
CA GLU A 143 16.01 24.14 1.62
C GLU A 143 15.05 23.04 2.10
N ARG A 144 14.07 22.63 1.26
CA ARG A 144 13.14 21.54 1.60
C ARG A 144 13.83 20.19 1.73
N TYR A 145 14.81 19.93 0.87
CA TYR A 145 15.62 18.72 0.94
C TYR A 145 16.42 18.68 2.25
N ASP A 146 17.18 19.73 2.55
CA ASP A 146 18.04 19.80 3.73
C ASP A 146 17.21 19.72 5.01
N LYS A 147 16.07 20.42 5.06
CA LYS A 147 15.16 20.34 6.21
C LYS A 147 14.68 18.91 6.48
N LEU A 148 14.28 18.17 5.44
CA LEU A 148 13.83 16.80 5.61
C LEU A 148 15.00 15.86 5.92
N TYR A 149 16.16 16.08 5.31
CA TYR A 149 17.37 15.30 5.57
C TYR A 149 17.84 15.44 7.03
N HIS A 150 17.97 16.68 7.53
CA HIS A 150 18.35 16.95 8.92
C HIS A 150 17.32 16.37 9.90
N SER A 151 16.03 16.52 9.61
CA SER A 151 14.98 15.93 10.43
C SER A 151 15.14 14.41 10.57
N PHE A 152 15.48 13.71 9.48
CA PHE A 152 15.76 12.28 9.49
C PHE A 152 17.08 11.92 10.19
N GLN A 153 18.13 12.74 10.05
CA GLN A 153 19.40 12.50 10.73
C GLN A 153 19.26 12.65 12.26
N GLU A 154 18.52 13.65 12.71
CA GLU A 154 18.35 13.94 14.13
C GLU A 154 17.36 13.00 14.81
N ASN A 155 16.23 12.71 14.15
CA ASN A 155 15.08 12.04 14.78
C ASN A 155 14.73 10.67 14.17
N GLY A 156 15.38 10.28 13.08
CA GLY A 156 15.01 9.09 12.32
C GLY A 156 13.69 9.24 11.57
N TYR A 157 13.07 8.11 11.23
CA TYR A 157 11.77 8.08 10.55
C TYR A 157 10.62 8.28 11.54
N ASP A 158 9.78 9.30 11.30
CA ASP A 158 8.58 9.53 12.10
C ASP A 158 7.41 8.64 11.64
N PHE A 159 7.05 7.68 12.49
CA PHE A 159 5.95 6.73 12.24
C PHE A 159 4.55 7.36 12.24
N ASN A 160 4.39 8.58 12.76
CA ASN A 160 3.11 9.31 12.74
C ASN A 160 2.75 9.83 11.34
N TYR A 161 3.74 9.93 10.45
CA TYR A 161 3.52 10.31 9.07
C TYR A 161 3.66 9.06 8.19
N PRO A 162 2.57 8.33 7.92
CA PRO A 162 2.62 7.12 7.09
C PRO A 162 2.84 7.46 5.61
N MET A 163 3.49 6.54 4.91
CA MET A 163 3.48 6.48 3.45
C MET A 163 2.20 5.82 2.96
N HIS A 164 1.73 6.16 1.76
CA HIS A 164 0.48 5.59 1.27
C HIS A 164 0.76 4.54 0.21
N ILE A 165 0.31 3.31 0.45
CA ILE A 165 0.33 2.23 -0.54
C ILE A 165 -1.09 2.04 -1.06
N MET A 166 -1.26 2.18 -2.37
CA MET A 166 -2.52 1.90 -3.02
C MET A 166 -2.53 0.46 -3.53
N LEU A 167 -3.40 -0.36 -2.94
CA LEU A 167 -3.61 -1.75 -3.29
C LEU A 167 -4.18 -1.84 -4.70
N CYS A 168 -3.65 -2.79 -5.48
CA CYS A 168 -4.11 -3.10 -6.82
C CYS A 168 -4.22 -1.86 -7.75
N ARG A 169 -3.39 -0.83 -7.53
CA ARG A 169 -3.44 0.41 -8.31
C ARG A 169 -3.27 0.15 -9.80
N SER A 170 -2.21 -0.54 -10.20
CA SER A 170 -1.88 -0.70 -11.62
C SER A 170 -2.84 -1.72 -12.25
N MET A 171 -3.76 -1.21 -13.08
CA MET A 171 -4.81 -1.98 -13.77
C MET A 171 -5.62 -2.90 -12.85
N GLY A 172 -5.80 -2.54 -11.59
CA GLY A 172 -6.56 -3.36 -10.65
C GLY A 172 -5.83 -4.62 -10.16
N VAL A 173 -4.53 -4.79 -10.45
CA VAL A 173 -3.81 -6.07 -10.20
C VAL A 173 -2.46 -5.97 -9.50
N LYS A 174 -1.83 -4.78 -9.45
CA LYS A 174 -0.54 -4.58 -8.78
C LYS A 174 -0.54 -3.37 -7.85
N ASP A 175 -0.02 -3.55 -6.65
CA ASP A 175 0.08 -2.53 -5.61
C ASP A 175 1.12 -1.50 -6.02
N LYS A 176 0.95 -0.26 -5.56
CA LYS A 176 1.90 0.82 -5.84
C LYS A 176 1.96 1.83 -4.71
N LEU A 177 3.15 2.40 -4.51
CA LEU A 177 3.31 3.59 -3.70
C LEU A 177 2.52 4.74 -4.33
N ASN A 178 1.61 5.33 -3.54
CA ASN A 178 0.79 6.46 -3.92
C ASN A 178 1.33 7.78 -3.38
N GLN A 179 1.89 7.79 -2.17
CA GLN A 179 2.51 8.95 -1.53
C GLN A 179 3.71 8.50 -0.67
N GLY A 180 4.70 9.38 -0.50
CA GLY A 180 5.89 9.10 0.32
C GLY A 180 7.21 8.95 -0.45
N HIS A 181 7.24 9.24 -1.75
CA HIS A 181 8.42 9.07 -2.61
C HIS A 181 9.71 9.71 -2.07
N HIS A 182 9.63 10.92 -1.48
CA HIS A 182 10.78 11.58 -0.86
C HIS A 182 11.22 10.89 0.45
N ARG A 183 10.27 10.40 1.26
CA ARG A 183 10.57 9.70 2.51
C ARG A 183 11.30 8.39 2.24
N ILE A 184 10.89 7.62 1.22
CA ILE A 184 11.60 6.39 0.85
C ILE A 184 13.05 6.65 0.49
N MET A 185 13.33 7.69 -0.30
CA MET A 185 14.70 8.07 -0.64
C MET A 185 15.55 8.26 0.63
N PHE A 186 15.05 9.03 1.60
CA PHE A 186 15.77 9.22 2.87
C PHE A 186 15.88 7.95 3.71
N CYS A 187 14.83 7.11 3.74
CA CYS A 187 14.90 5.82 4.43
C CYS A 187 16.00 4.92 3.85
N LYS A 188 16.13 4.87 2.52
CA LYS A 188 17.21 4.15 1.84
C LYS A 188 18.58 4.72 2.14
N MET A 189 18.73 6.04 2.07
CA MET A 189 20.00 6.72 2.29
C MET A 189 20.54 6.55 3.71
N LEU A 190 19.64 6.42 4.70
CA LEU A 190 19.97 6.35 6.12
C LEU A 190 19.78 4.94 6.71
N ASN A 191 19.65 3.91 5.88
CA ASN A 191 19.49 2.51 6.29
C ASN A 191 18.35 2.30 7.30
N ILE A 192 17.20 2.94 7.05
CA ILE A 192 15.97 2.72 7.82
C ILE A 192 15.24 1.52 7.23
N ASP A 193 15.19 0.42 7.99
CA ASP A 193 14.61 -0.84 7.53
C ASP A 193 13.08 -0.91 7.68
N GLU A 194 12.49 -0.01 8.47
CA GLU A 194 11.08 -0.08 8.83
C GLU A 194 10.38 1.25 8.62
N VAL A 195 9.16 1.18 8.07
CA VAL A 195 8.37 2.36 7.74
C VAL A 195 6.91 2.19 8.11
N SER A 196 6.25 3.31 8.41
CA SER A 196 4.80 3.40 8.65
C SER A 196 4.06 3.55 7.33
N THR A 197 2.99 2.80 7.13
CA THR A 197 2.19 2.82 5.92
C THR A 197 0.69 2.84 6.20
N LYS A 198 -0.03 3.52 5.32
CA LYS A 198 -1.49 3.52 5.28
C LYS A 198 -1.91 2.90 3.96
N PHE A 199 -2.79 1.91 4.02
CA PHE A 199 -3.27 1.23 2.82
C PHE A 199 -4.49 1.95 2.26
N ILE A 200 -4.55 1.99 0.93
CA ILE A 200 -5.65 2.61 0.19
C ILE A 200 -6.15 1.59 -0.83
N SER A 201 -7.45 1.35 -0.90
CA SER A 201 -8.08 0.57 -1.96
C SER A 201 -9.07 1.42 -2.75
N SER A 202 -9.45 0.97 -3.95
CA SER A 202 -10.42 1.68 -4.78
C SER A 202 -11.12 0.74 -5.77
N ALA A 203 -10.41 0.35 -6.84
CA ALA A 203 -10.92 -0.56 -7.87
C ALA A 203 -10.06 -1.82 -7.89
N TYR A 204 -10.69 -2.96 -8.10
CA TYR A 204 -10.04 -4.27 -8.15
C TYR A 204 -10.34 -4.94 -9.48
N MET A 205 -9.34 -5.46 -10.19
CA MET A 205 -9.61 -6.14 -11.44
C MET A 205 -10.36 -7.45 -11.15
N PRO A 206 -11.50 -7.73 -11.83
CA PRO A 206 -12.20 -9.00 -11.64
C PRO A 206 -11.24 -10.20 -11.85
N PRO A 207 -11.32 -11.25 -10.99
CA PRO A 207 -10.35 -12.35 -10.97
C PRO A 207 -10.04 -12.96 -12.34
N ILE A 208 -11.08 -13.11 -13.18
CA ILE A 208 -10.97 -13.71 -14.53
C ILE A 208 -9.98 -12.96 -15.45
N PHE A 209 -9.76 -11.67 -15.22
CA PHE A 209 -8.85 -10.84 -16.03
C PHE A 209 -7.49 -10.62 -15.37
N GLN A 210 -7.32 -10.97 -14.10
CA GLN A 210 -6.12 -10.60 -13.36
C GLN A 210 -4.85 -11.23 -13.94
N SER A 211 -4.90 -12.51 -14.27
CA SER A 211 -3.74 -13.23 -14.83
C SER A 211 -3.25 -12.61 -16.12
N PHE A 212 -4.17 -12.14 -16.97
CA PHE A 212 -3.84 -11.41 -18.19
C PHE A 212 -3.15 -10.07 -17.88
N PHE A 213 -3.76 -9.23 -17.05
CA PHE A 213 -3.23 -7.90 -16.76
C PHE A 213 -1.92 -7.92 -15.96
N LYS A 214 -1.70 -8.93 -15.10
CA LYS A 214 -0.42 -9.15 -14.41
C LYS A 214 0.71 -9.39 -15.42
N LYS A 215 0.49 -10.31 -16.38
CA LYS A 215 1.45 -10.57 -17.46
C LYS A 215 1.66 -9.34 -18.34
N PHE A 216 0.58 -8.65 -18.67
CA PHE A 216 0.66 -7.43 -19.49
C PHE A 216 1.51 -6.34 -18.83
N ILE A 217 1.33 -6.07 -17.54
CA ILE A 217 2.13 -5.09 -16.80
C ILE A 217 3.62 -5.45 -16.78
N GLN A 218 3.93 -6.74 -16.62
CA GLN A 218 5.31 -7.23 -16.65
C GLN A 218 5.96 -6.97 -18.02
N LEU A 219 5.23 -7.22 -19.11
CA LEU A 219 5.73 -7.06 -20.48
C LEU A 219 6.03 -5.60 -20.84
N ILE A 220 5.17 -4.66 -20.47
CA ILE A 220 5.28 -3.27 -20.93
C ILE A 220 6.09 -2.37 -19.98
N HIS A 221 6.75 -2.95 -18.95
CA HIS A 221 7.37 -2.20 -17.85
C HIS A 221 6.52 -1.03 -17.37
N TYR A 222 5.21 -1.28 -17.18
CA TYR A 222 4.22 -0.21 -17.08
C TYR A 222 4.53 0.75 -15.92
N LYS A 223 5.16 1.89 -16.22
CA LYS A 223 5.35 3.00 -15.28
C LYS A 223 4.12 3.89 -15.36
N GLN A 224 3.11 3.55 -14.56
CA GLN A 224 1.90 4.38 -14.47
C GLN A 224 2.25 5.72 -13.78
N VAL A 225 2.38 6.78 -14.58
CA VAL A 225 2.68 8.17 -14.15
C VAL A 225 1.69 8.64 -13.09
#